data_AF-A0A6I7MNM6-F1
#
_entry.id   AF-A0A6I7MNM6-F1
#
_cell.length_a   1.000
_cell.length_b   1.000
_cell.length_c   1.000
_cell.angle_alpha   90.00
_cell.angle_beta   90.00
_cell.angle_gamma   90.00
#
_symmetry.space_group_name_H-M   'P 1'
#
loop_
_entity.id
_entity.type
_entity.pdbx_description
1 polymer ?
#
loop_
_entity_poly.entity_id
_entity_poly.type
_entity_poly.pdbx_seq_one_letter_code
_entity_poly.pdbx_strand_id
1 'polypeptide(L)'
;ASGRGEDPHKWVNPALYGQWVQIGFASAYDYPSNAIVDFEGFTKIFYAMCHPLYNGGHRLIYPNPVGIFITSAKAEMLGFHAVSLHRVDKDPSGIYRVYFVNPNNEGRQDWGQGIKPSVYGNGENYGESSLPFEEFAGRIYAFHFNSLEAQEKMEKVPIEEVLKVKKIAKESWGRAYTWLEIKKLW
;
A
#
# COMPACT_ATOMS: atom_id res chain seq x y z
N ALA A 1 10.57 -14.80 11.49
CA ALA A 1 10.12 -14.73 10.08
C ALA A 1 10.89 -15.71 9.16
N SER A 2 12.21 -15.93 9.34
CA SER A 2 12.95 -16.87 8.48
C SER A 2 12.39 -18.30 8.55
N GLY A 3 12.21 -18.93 7.39
CA GLY A 3 11.78 -20.34 7.25
C GLY A 3 10.28 -20.58 7.02
N ARG A 4 9.43 -19.55 6.98
CA ARG A 4 7.96 -19.73 6.78
C ARG A 4 7.48 -19.63 5.33
N GLY A 5 8.34 -19.19 4.40
CA GLY A 5 7.97 -19.01 2.99
C GLY A 5 6.90 -17.93 2.74
N GLU A 6 6.58 -17.13 3.75
CA GLU A 6 5.55 -16.09 3.72
C GLU A 6 6.15 -14.72 4.06
N ASP A 7 5.41 -13.67 3.75
CA ASP A 7 5.80 -12.29 4.00
C ASP A 7 6.11 -12.03 5.48
N PRO A 8 7.29 -11.45 5.82
CA PRO A 8 7.63 -11.12 7.19
C PRO A 8 6.63 -10.15 7.84
N HIS A 9 5.93 -9.30 7.07
CA HIS A 9 4.90 -8.39 7.58
C HIS A 9 3.66 -9.13 8.10
N LYS A 10 3.41 -10.36 7.64
CA LYS A 10 2.31 -11.20 8.15
C LYS A 10 2.54 -11.62 9.60
N TRP A 11 3.80 -11.90 9.94
CA TRP A 11 4.19 -12.59 11.17
C TRP A 11 4.71 -11.67 12.25
N VAL A 12 4.41 -10.38 12.16
CA VAL A 12 4.79 -9.49 13.24
C VAL A 12 3.91 -9.76 14.45
N ASN A 13 4.54 -9.79 15.62
CA ASN A 13 3.88 -10.09 16.88
C ASN A 13 2.72 -9.12 17.13
N PRO A 14 1.46 -9.60 17.24
CA PRO A 14 0.30 -8.75 17.51
C PRO A 14 0.43 -7.92 18.80
N ALA A 15 1.23 -8.37 19.78
CA ALA A 15 1.50 -7.60 20.99
C ALA A 15 2.33 -6.33 20.74
N LEU A 16 3.02 -6.22 19.59
CA LEU A 16 3.82 -5.03 19.22
C LEU A 16 2.98 -3.95 18.52
N TYR A 17 1.78 -4.30 18.03
CA TYR A 17 0.90 -3.38 17.31
C TYR A 17 -0.52 -3.33 17.88
N GLY A 18 -0.76 -3.93 19.05
CA GLY A 18 -2.05 -3.92 19.74
C GLY A 18 -3.18 -4.70 19.05
N GLN A 19 -4.30 -4.88 19.76
CA GLN A 19 -5.45 -5.67 19.29
C GLN A 19 -6.19 -5.08 18.08
N TRP A 20 -5.75 -3.92 17.58
CA TRP A 20 -6.40 -3.19 16.48
C TRP A 20 -5.86 -3.54 15.10
N VAL A 21 -4.70 -4.19 14.99
CA VAL A 21 -4.22 -4.72 13.71
C VAL A 21 -5.09 -5.90 13.31
N GLN A 22 -5.62 -5.82 12.09
CA GLN A 22 -6.55 -6.82 11.57
C GLN A 22 -5.83 -8.14 11.28
N ILE A 23 -6.55 -9.26 11.36
CA ILE A 23 -5.97 -10.60 11.19
C ILE A 23 -5.81 -10.93 9.68
N GLY A 24 -6.64 -10.34 8.83
CA GLY A 24 -6.50 -10.48 7.38
C GLY A 24 -5.20 -9.83 6.91
N PHE A 25 -4.48 -10.52 6.03
CA PHE A 25 -3.19 -10.04 5.50
C PHE A 25 -3.12 -10.25 4.00
N ALA A 26 -2.84 -9.18 3.26
CA ALA A 26 -2.69 -9.20 1.82
C ALA A 26 -1.22 -8.96 1.48
N SER A 27 -0.65 -9.79 0.59
CA SER A 27 0.63 -9.50 -0.05
C SER A 27 0.58 -9.82 -1.56
N ALA A 28 1.00 -8.84 -2.36
CA ALA A 28 1.14 -9.00 -3.81
C ALA A 28 2.41 -9.78 -4.18
N TYR A 29 3.45 -9.71 -3.35
CA TYR A 29 4.72 -10.40 -3.58
C TYR A 29 4.66 -11.82 -3.02
N ASP A 30 4.92 -12.80 -3.88
CA ASP A 30 5.00 -14.21 -3.51
C ASP A 30 6.47 -14.61 -3.36
N TYR A 31 6.87 -14.89 -2.11
CA TYR A 31 8.25 -15.28 -1.77
C TYR A 31 8.68 -16.59 -2.43
N PRO A 32 7.88 -17.67 -2.46
CA PRO A 32 8.28 -18.93 -3.07
C PRO A 32 8.57 -18.83 -4.57
N SER A 33 7.73 -18.12 -5.33
CA SER A 33 7.90 -17.95 -6.78
C SER A 33 8.75 -16.73 -7.17
N ASN A 34 9.09 -15.87 -6.20
CA ASN A 34 9.75 -14.58 -6.44
C ASN A 34 9.03 -13.76 -7.52
N ALA A 35 7.70 -13.70 -7.45
CA ALA A 35 6.84 -13.07 -8.45
C ALA A 35 5.76 -12.18 -7.82
N ILE A 36 5.17 -11.32 -8.64
CA ILE A 36 3.98 -10.56 -8.28
C ILE A 36 2.75 -11.35 -8.72
N VAL A 37 1.86 -11.64 -7.78
CA VAL A 37 0.71 -12.53 -8.00
C VAL A 37 -0.58 -11.81 -7.66
N ASP A 38 -1.48 -11.73 -8.65
CA ASP A 38 -2.80 -11.08 -8.57
C ASP A 38 -2.76 -9.64 -8.07
N PHE A 39 -1.90 -8.81 -8.69
CA PHE A 39 -1.77 -7.41 -8.32
C PHE A 39 -3.07 -6.61 -8.48
N GLU A 40 -3.93 -7.01 -9.43
CA GLU A 40 -5.24 -6.38 -9.62
C GLU A 40 -6.16 -6.65 -8.43
N GLY A 41 -6.27 -7.90 -7.98
CA GLY A 41 -7.01 -8.24 -6.77
C GLY A 41 -6.43 -7.56 -5.53
N PHE A 42 -5.10 -7.54 -5.39
CA PHE A 42 -4.41 -6.84 -4.32
C PHE A 42 -4.72 -5.33 -4.30
N THR A 43 -4.74 -4.68 -5.47
CA THR A 43 -5.06 -3.25 -5.57
C THR A 43 -6.52 -3.00 -5.21
N LYS A 44 -7.44 -3.86 -5.69
CA LYS A 44 -8.87 -3.75 -5.37
C LYS A 44 -9.13 -3.82 -3.87
N ILE A 45 -8.47 -4.73 -3.17
CA ILE A 45 -8.66 -4.84 -1.72
C ILE A 45 -8.12 -3.61 -0.98
N PHE A 46 -7.00 -3.03 -1.43
CA PHE A 46 -6.47 -1.80 -0.82
C PHE A 46 -7.44 -0.62 -1.01
N TYR A 47 -7.99 -0.45 -2.21
CA TYR A 47 -9.03 0.56 -2.46
C TYR A 47 -10.28 0.32 -1.60
N ALA A 48 -10.78 -0.92 -1.60
CA ALA A 48 -11.97 -1.32 -0.87
C ALA A 48 -11.86 -1.09 0.64
N MET A 49 -10.66 -1.20 1.21
CA MET A 49 -10.44 -1.08 2.66
C MET A 49 -9.98 0.32 3.08
N CYS A 50 -9.19 1.01 2.25
CA CYS A 50 -8.53 2.25 2.66
C CYS A 50 -9.08 3.51 2.01
N HIS A 51 -9.66 3.43 0.81
CA HIS A 51 -10.08 4.63 0.08
C HIS A 51 -11.52 5.04 0.46
N PRO A 52 -11.76 6.28 0.98
CA PRO A 52 -13.07 6.68 1.51
C PRO A 52 -14.26 6.54 0.54
N LEU A 53 -14.04 6.69 -0.77
CA LEU A 53 -15.09 6.47 -1.78
C LEU A 53 -15.57 5.02 -1.89
N TYR A 54 -14.73 4.05 -1.57
CA TYR A 54 -15.02 2.62 -1.80
C TYR A 54 -15.21 1.86 -0.49
N ASN A 55 -14.61 2.34 0.60
CA ASN A 55 -14.67 1.66 1.88
C ASN A 55 -15.93 1.95 2.71
N GLY A 56 -16.85 2.79 2.20
CA GLY A 56 -18.05 3.23 2.92
C GLY A 56 -17.87 4.53 3.70
N GLY A 57 -16.81 5.30 3.42
CA GLY A 57 -16.47 6.55 4.12
C GLY A 57 -15.85 6.34 5.50
N HIS A 58 -15.44 5.11 5.82
CA HIS A 58 -14.82 4.81 7.10
C HIS A 58 -13.39 5.35 7.16
N ARG A 59 -13.04 5.96 8.30
CA ARG A 59 -11.68 6.40 8.59
C ARG A 59 -10.89 5.24 9.19
N LEU A 60 -9.60 5.15 8.88
CA LEU A 60 -8.70 4.32 9.67
C LEU A 60 -8.61 4.91 11.08
N ILE A 61 -8.99 4.10 12.08
CA ILE A 61 -8.98 4.51 13.49
C ILE A 61 -7.57 4.37 14.07
N TYR A 62 -6.83 3.37 13.62
CA TYR A 62 -5.49 3.06 14.11
C TYR A 62 -4.49 2.96 12.95
N PRO A 63 -3.20 3.26 13.20
CA PRO A 63 -2.17 3.07 12.21
C PRO A 63 -2.06 1.62 11.74
N ASN A 64 -1.88 1.44 10.42
CA ASN A 64 -1.75 0.15 9.79
C ASN A 64 -0.32 -0.03 9.26
N PRO A 65 0.42 -1.08 9.65
CA PRO A 65 1.72 -1.37 9.07
C PRO A 65 1.57 -1.80 7.60
N VAL A 66 2.28 -1.12 6.71
CA VAL A 66 2.25 -1.35 5.27
C VAL A 66 3.66 -1.60 4.75
N GLY A 67 3.82 -2.67 3.98
CA GLY A 67 5.01 -2.95 3.19
C GLY A 67 4.97 -2.19 1.86
N ILE A 68 6.06 -1.49 1.54
CA ILE A 68 6.28 -0.81 0.27
C ILE A 68 7.54 -1.31 -0.44
N PHE A 69 7.54 -1.23 -1.76
CA PHE A 69 8.73 -1.32 -2.59
C PHE A 69 9.47 0.03 -2.55
N ILE A 70 10.70 0.04 -2.06
CA ILE A 70 11.60 1.20 -2.19
C ILE A 70 12.09 1.26 -3.63
N THR A 71 12.08 2.46 -4.18
CA THR A 71 12.61 2.74 -5.51
C THR A 71 13.70 3.80 -5.49
N SER A 72 14.57 3.77 -6.49
CA SER A 72 15.48 4.87 -6.78
C SER A 72 14.73 6.07 -7.39
N ALA A 73 15.38 7.23 -7.51
CA ALA A 73 14.85 8.38 -8.24
C ALA A 73 14.57 8.10 -9.74
N LYS A 74 15.10 6.98 -10.27
CA LYS A 74 14.79 6.47 -11.62
C LYS A 74 13.65 5.45 -11.65
N ALA A 75 12.96 5.26 -10.52
CA ALA A 75 11.90 4.29 -10.30
C ALA A 75 12.35 2.82 -10.39
N GLU A 76 13.63 2.53 -10.10
CA GLU A 76 14.16 1.16 -10.12
C GLU A 76 14.01 0.51 -8.74
N MET A 77 13.69 -0.79 -8.69
CA MET A 77 13.55 -1.55 -7.44
C MET A 77 14.86 -1.55 -6.63
N LEU A 78 14.80 -1.12 -5.36
CA LEU A 78 15.95 -1.15 -4.44
C LEU A 78 15.77 -2.17 -3.31
N GLY A 79 14.54 -2.41 -2.86
CA GLY A 79 14.27 -3.30 -1.74
C GLY A 79 12.90 -3.09 -1.13
N PHE A 80 12.66 -3.75 0.00
CA PHE A 80 11.42 -3.68 0.76
C PHE A 80 11.56 -2.73 1.95
N HIS A 81 10.48 -2.05 2.33
CA HIS A 81 10.42 -1.20 3.52
C HIS A 81 9.06 -1.25 4.19
N ALA A 82 9.02 -0.91 5.47
CA ALA A 82 7.79 -0.77 6.23
C ALA A 82 7.51 0.70 6.54
N VAL A 83 6.27 1.12 6.32
CA VAL A 83 5.75 2.42 6.74
C VAL A 83 4.47 2.22 7.57
N SER A 84 4.08 3.24 8.32
CA SER A 84 2.86 3.24 9.11
C SER A 84 1.80 4.10 8.44
N LEU A 85 0.79 3.49 7.82
CA LEU A 85 -0.33 4.20 7.21
C LEU A 85 -1.25 4.72 8.32
N HIS A 86 -1.40 6.04 8.42
CA HIS A 86 -2.20 6.67 9.48
C HIS A 86 -3.63 6.91 9.04
N ARG A 87 -3.81 7.50 7.86
CA ARG A 87 -5.13 7.87 7.35
C ARG A 87 -5.13 8.06 5.84
N VAL A 88 -6.33 8.04 5.28
CA VAL A 88 -6.60 8.48 3.92
C VAL A 88 -7.65 9.57 4.00
N ASP A 89 -7.33 10.76 3.50
CA ASP A 89 -8.23 11.90 3.54
C ASP A 89 -7.96 12.83 2.35
N LYS A 90 -8.87 13.77 2.10
CA LYS A 90 -8.66 14.80 1.10
C LYS A 90 -7.63 15.82 1.58
N ASP A 91 -6.80 16.29 0.67
CA ASP A 91 -5.96 17.47 0.88
C ASP A 91 -6.77 18.77 0.69
N PRO A 92 -6.17 19.95 0.91
CA PRO A 92 -6.86 21.24 0.71
C PRO A 92 -7.37 21.48 -0.72
N SER A 93 -6.84 20.77 -1.71
CA SER A 93 -7.30 20.83 -3.11
C SER A 93 -8.40 19.81 -3.43
N GLY A 94 -8.74 18.95 -2.47
CA GLY A 94 -9.78 17.94 -2.60
C GLY A 94 -9.31 16.59 -3.13
N ILE A 95 -8.00 16.39 -3.31
CA ILE A 95 -7.40 15.14 -3.80
C ILE A 95 -7.23 14.17 -2.63
N TYR A 96 -7.63 12.91 -2.80
CA TYR A 96 -7.38 11.88 -1.79
C TYR A 96 -5.90 11.53 -1.71
N ARG A 97 -5.35 11.61 -0.50
CA ARG A 97 -3.95 11.29 -0.20
C ARG A 97 -3.86 10.24 0.89
N VAL A 98 -2.82 9.43 0.82
CA VAL A 98 -2.40 8.55 1.91
C VAL A 98 -1.42 9.32 2.78
N TYR A 99 -1.70 9.40 4.07
CA TYR A 99 -0.83 10.01 5.08
C TYR A 99 -0.21 8.90 5.92
N PHE A 100 1.11 8.91 6.05
CA PHE A 100 1.87 7.83 6.65
C PHE A 100 3.13 8.34 7.33
N VAL A 101 3.63 7.59 8.31
CA VAL A 101 4.97 7.81 8.88
C VAL A 101 5.95 6.90 8.19
N ASN A 102 7.00 7.51 7.62
CA ASN A 102 8.19 6.81 7.15
C ASN A 102 9.29 6.97 8.20
N PRO A 103 9.76 5.89 8.86
CA PRO A 103 10.80 5.96 9.90
C PRO A 103 12.09 6.66 9.47
N ASN A 104 12.40 6.68 8.17
CA ASN A 104 13.58 7.37 7.65
C ASN A 104 13.44 8.91 7.70
N ASN A 105 12.22 9.43 7.96
CA ASN A 105 11.87 10.83 8.22
C ASN A 105 12.56 11.87 7.32
N GLU A 106 12.79 11.53 6.06
CA GLU A 106 13.50 12.36 5.10
C GLU A 106 12.51 12.89 4.05
N GLY A 107 12.15 14.18 4.16
CA GLY A 107 11.23 14.85 3.24
C GLY A 107 11.81 15.13 1.84
N ARG A 108 13.00 14.59 1.51
CA ARG A 108 13.68 14.74 0.21
C ARG A 108 13.69 13.45 -0.61
N GLN A 109 12.89 12.45 -0.22
CA GLN A 109 12.82 11.20 -0.95
C GLN A 109 12.22 11.41 -2.35
N ASP A 110 12.85 10.77 -3.34
CA ASP A 110 12.38 10.71 -4.71
C ASP A 110 12.16 9.24 -5.05
N TRP A 111 10.89 8.86 -5.20
CA TRP A 111 10.49 7.48 -5.47
C TRP A 111 10.39 7.21 -6.99
N GLY A 112 10.93 8.13 -7.81
CA GLY A 112 10.92 8.09 -9.27
C GLY A 112 9.55 8.31 -9.87
N GLN A 113 9.48 8.45 -11.20
CA GLN A 113 8.26 8.82 -11.94
C GLN A 113 7.65 10.16 -11.49
N GLY A 114 8.43 11.04 -10.85
CA GLY A 114 7.93 12.29 -10.26
C GLY A 114 7.21 12.12 -8.92
N ILE A 115 7.13 10.90 -8.38
CA ILE A 115 6.47 10.59 -7.10
C ILE A 115 7.41 10.99 -5.96
N LYS A 116 7.01 12.01 -5.20
CA LYS A 116 7.78 12.58 -4.09
C LYS A 116 6.88 12.76 -2.88
N PRO A 117 7.12 12.04 -1.78
CA PRO A 117 6.37 12.25 -0.55
C PRO A 117 6.52 13.71 -0.08
N SER A 118 5.41 14.37 0.20
CA SER A 118 5.40 15.68 0.86
C SER A 118 5.34 15.48 2.37
N VAL A 119 5.93 16.41 3.14
CA VAL A 119 5.85 16.41 4.61
C VAL A 119 5.12 17.64 5.16
N TYR A 120 4.67 18.52 4.27
CA TYR A 120 3.85 19.69 4.56
C TYR A 120 3.15 20.17 3.27
N GLY A 121 2.13 21.01 3.44
CA GLY A 121 1.45 21.71 2.34
C GLY A 121 0.25 20.97 1.74
N ASN A 122 0.09 19.67 2.02
CA ASN A 122 -1.04 18.86 1.54
C ASN A 122 -1.90 18.31 2.69
N GLY A 123 -1.83 18.94 3.87
CA GLY A 123 -2.65 18.57 5.03
C GLY A 123 -1.99 17.57 5.98
N GLU A 124 -0.67 17.36 5.89
CA GLU A 124 0.11 16.52 6.81
C GLU A 124 0.08 17.06 8.25
N ASN A 125 -0.08 16.16 9.22
CA ASN A 125 0.23 16.43 10.62
C ASN A 125 1.75 16.32 10.86
N TYR A 126 2.23 16.84 12.00
CA TYR A 126 3.65 16.71 12.36
C TYR A 126 4.12 15.25 12.35
N GLY A 127 5.17 14.98 11.57
CA GLY A 127 5.74 13.64 11.39
C GLY A 127 5.10 12.81 10.27
N GLU A 128 3.99 13.25 9.67
CA GLU A 128 3.40 12.59 8.51
C GLU A 128 4.14 12.99 7.23
N SER A 129 4.30 12.00 6.36
CA SER A 129 4.48 12.19 4.93
C SER A 129 3.16 11.89 4.22
N SER A 130 2.98 12.39 3.00
CA SER A 130 1.82 12.03 2.19
C SER A 130 2.13 11.92 0.70
N LEU A 131 1.31 11.11 0.03
CA LEU A 131 1.29 10.96 -1.43
C LEU A 131 -0.16 10.91 -1.92
N PRO A 132 -0.45 11.32 -3.17
CA PRO A 132 -1.70 10.96 -3.85
C PRO A 132 -1.97 9.46 -3.73
N PHE A 133 -3.24 9.10 -3.58
CA PHE A 133 -3.60 7.73 -3.25
C PHE A 133 -3.09 6.71 -4.28
N GLU A 134 -3.27 6.98 -5.57
CA GLU A 134 -2.82 6.08 -6.64
C GLU A 134 -1.29 5.91 -6.67
N GLU A 135 -0.53 6.96 -6.33
CA GLU A 135 0.92 6.92 -6.30
C GLU A 135 1.42 6.05 -5.15
N PHE A 136 0.83 6.20 -3.97
CA PHE A 136 1.12 5.33 -2.83
C PHE A 136 0.69 3.89 -3.12
N ALA A 137 -0.52 3.70 -3.66
CA ALA A 137 -1.04 2.39 -4.05
C ALA A 137 -0.10 1.67 -5.04
N GLY A 138 0.57 2.42 -5.92
CA GLY A 138 1.56 1.90 -6.88
C GLY A 138 2.90 1.49 -6.27
N ARG A 139 3.08 1.63 -4.95
CA ARG A 139 4.30 1.28 -4.21
C ARG A 139 4.06 0.27 -3.11
N ILE A 140 2.83 0.10 -2.64
CA ILE A 140 2.52 -0.90 -1.63
C ILE A 140 2.58 -2.32 -2.19
N TYR A 141 2.84 -3.26 -1.30
CA TYR A 141 2.79 -4.68 -1.63
C TYR A 141 2.27 -5.56 -0.51
N ALA A 142 2.19 -5.05 0.72
CA ALA A 142 1.67 -5.81 1.86
C ALA A 142 0.94 -4.92 2.86
N PHE A 143 -0.19 -5.37 3.41
CA PHE A 143 -0.88 -4.68 4.51
C PHE A 143 -1.88 -5.61 5.22
N HIS A 144 -2.30 -5.23 6.42
CA HIS A 144 -3.35 -5.92 7.18
C HIS A 144 -4.73 -5.31 6.90
N PHE A 145 -5.79 -6.11 6.87
CA PHE A 145 -7.16 -5.63 6.58
C PHE A 145 -8.25 -6.50 7.20
N ASN A 146 -9.47 -5.95 7.27
CA ASN A 146 -10.65 -6.67 7.74
C ASN A 146 -11.24 -7.51 6.59
N SER A 147 -11.00 -8.82 6.62
CA SER A 147 -11.43 -9.73 5.54
C SER A 147 -12.93 -9.94 5.44
N LEU A 148 -13.70 -9.67 6.51
CA LEU A 148 -15.16 -9.85 6.49
C LEU A 148 -15.87 -8.82 5.61
N GLU A 149 -15.28 -7.63 5.44
CA GLU A 149 -15.88 -6.54 4.66
C GLU A 149 -15.26 -6.38 3.26
N ALA A 150 -14.11 -7.01 3.02
CA ALA A 150 -13.31 -6.79 1.82
C ALA A 150 -14.05 -7.18 0.54
N GLN A 151 -14.62 -8.39 0.50
CA GLN A 151 -15.13 -8.99 -0.72
C GLN A 151 -16.26 -8.16 -1.38
N GLU A 152 -17.26 -7.74 -0.60
CA GLU A 152 -18.38 -6.94 -1.11
C GLU A 152 -17.92 -5.57 -1.63
N LYS A 153 -16.93 -4.95 -0.96
CA LYS A 153 -16.44 -3.61 -1.30
C LYS A 153 -15.51 -3.64 -2.53
N MET A 154 -14.79 -4.73 -2.77
CA MET A 154 -13.91 -4.89 -3.94
C MET A 154 -14.67 -4.80 -5.28
N GLU A 155 -15.93 -5.24 -5.33
CA GLU A 155 -16.76 -5.17 -6.54
C GLU A 155 -17.08 -3.72 -6.95
N LYS A 156 -17.03 -2.78 -6.00
CA LYS A 156 -17.33 -1.35 -6.21
C LYS A 156 -16.12 -0.57 -6.74
N VAL A 157 -14.94 -1.19 -6.80
CA VAL A 157 -13.69 -0.55 -7.25
C VAL A 157 -13.59 -0.62 -8.78
N PRO A 158 -13.57 0.52 -9.50
CA PRO A 158 -13.46 0.56 -10.95
C PRO A 158 -12.15 -0.05 -11.44
N ILE A 159 -12.21 -0.76 -12.57
CA ILE A 159 -11.02 -1.39 -13.16
C ILE A 159 -10.00 -0.33 -13.63
N GLU A 160 -10.46 0.85 -14.03
CA GLU A 160 -9.63 1.95 -14.49
C GLU A 160 -8.66 2.43 -13.40
N GLU A 161 -9.13 2.51 -12.16
CA GLU A 161 -8.29 2.87 -11.00
C GLU A 161 -7.21 1.82 -10.77
N VAL A 162 -7.59 0.55 -10.84
CA VAL A 162 -6.66 -0.58 -10.69
C VAL A 162 -5.60 -0.58 -11.79
N LEU A 163 -5.99 -0.31 -13.03
CA LEU A 163 -5.07 -0.28 -14.17
C LEU A 163 -4.08 0.91 -14.10
N LYS A 164 -4.50 2.07 -13.58
CA LYS A 164 -3.59 3.20 -13.32
C LYS A 164 -2.49 2.80 -12.33
N VAL A 165 -2.87 2.19 -11.21
CA VAL A 165 -1.94 1.73 -10.17
C VAL A 165 -1.01 0.64 -10.71
N LYS A 166 -1.56 -0.34 -11.45
CA LYS A 166 -0.79 -1.39 -12.10
C LYS A 166 0.23 -0.83 -13.09
N LYS A 167 -0.12 0.23 -13.83
CA LYS A 167 0.81 0.93 -14.73
C LYS A 167 1.96 1.57 -13.95
N ILE A 168 1.66 2.33 -12.88
CA ILE A 168 2.67 2.95 -12.02
C ILE A 168 3.68 1.90 -11.51
N ALA A 169 3.18 0.76 -11.03
CA ALA A 169 3.99 -0.36 -10.55
C ALA A 169 4.84 -1.01 -11.66
N LYS A 170 4.22 -1.38 -12.79
CA LYS A 170 4.91 -2.04 -13.92
C LYS A 170 5.98 -1.18 -14.58
N GLU A 171 5.79 0.14 -14.62
CA GLU A 171 6.76 1.08 -15.17
C GLU A 171 7.88 1.44 -14.18
N SER A 172 7.92 0.82 -13.01
CA SER A 172 8.80 1.11 -11.87
C SER A 172 9.50 -0.17 -11.38
N TRP A 173 9.44 -0.44 -10.06
CA TRP A 173 9.92 -1.63 -9.38
C TRP A 173 9.40 -2.92 -10.01
N GLY A 174 8.22 -2.89 -10.62
CA GLY A 174 7.59 -4.04 -11.26
C GLY A 174 8.38 -4.65 -12.41
N ARG A 175 9.32 -3.90 -13.01
CA ARG A 175 10.24 -4.41 -14.03
C ARG A 175 11.18 -5.50 -13.53
N ALA A 176 11.44 -5.54 -12.22
CA ALA A 176 12.32 -6.52 -11.60
C ALA A 176 11.66 -7.89 -11.36
N TYR A 177 10.36 -8.03 -11.66
CA TYR A 177 9.59 -9.22 -11.31
C TYR A 177 8.76 -9.76 -12.47
N THR A 178 8.52 -11.07 -12.44
CA THR A 178 7.48 -11.71 -13.24
C THR A 178 6.12 -11.45 -12.62
N TRP A 179 5.09 -11.28 -13.46
CA TRP A 179 3.72 -11.03 -13.05
C TRP A 179 2.84 -12.23 -13.40
N LEU A 180 2.21 -12.84 -12.39
CA LEU A 180 1.33 -13.98 -12.53
C LEU A 180 -0.11 -13.54 -12.25
N GLU A 181 -0.97 -13.66 -13.25
CA GLU A 181 -2.40 -13.30 -13.15
C GLU A 181 -3.24 -14.46 -12.57
N ILE A 182 -2.67 -15.19 -11.60
CA ILE A 182 -3.34 -16.28 -10.89
C ILE A 182 -4.17 -15.67 -9.77
N LYS A 183 -5.49 -15.67 -9.92
CA LYS A 183 -6.41 -15.08 -8.93
C LYS A 183 -6.19 -15.67 -7.54
N LYS A 184 -6.01 -14.80 -6.55
CA LYS A 184 -5.98 -15.16 -5.13
C LYS A 184 -7.37 -15.03 -4.52
N LEU A 185 -7.60 -15.80 -3.47
CA LEU A 185 -8.69 -15.52 -2.52
C LEU A 185 -8.15 -14.47 -1.55
N TRP A 186 -8.75 -13.29 -1.62
CA TRP A 186 -8.43 -12.13 -0.79
C TRP A 186 -9.39 -12.05 0.39
#